data_AF-A0A5Q4ZWP6-F1
#
_entry.id   AF-A0A5Q4ZWP6-F1
#
_cell.length_a   1.000
_cell.length_b   1.000
_cell.length_c   1.000
_cell.angle_alpha   90.00
_cell.angle_beta   90.00
_cell.angle_gamma   90.00
#
_symmetry.space_group_name_H-M   'P 1'
#
loop_
_entity.id
_entity.type
_entity.pdbx_description
1 polymer ?
#
loop_
_entity_poly.entity_id
_entity_poly.type
_entity_poly.pdbx_seq_one_letter_code
_entity_poly.pdbx_strand_id
1 'polypeptide(L)'
;MKSFLMYLIFSVCLISRYAYSKDQHLELARLSLKNYGLVNCIYNGLKKENQIQVDDIGSASRVFGFMGQGYYKIEQDKITFEELHNPYRDINSYMERRYKKVNSSLKNGTNNITVRCLIIFDSLGFENKIKEQDKYINNIDNINLPYEIDH
;
A
#
# COMPACT_ATOMS: atom_id res chain seq x y z
N MET A 1 4.37 18.17 -40.97
CA MET A 1 3.39 17.52 -40.07
C MET A 1 4.02 16.73 -38.92
N LYS A 2 5.09 15.94 -39.12
CA LYS A 2 5.73 15.17 -38.03
C LYS A 2 6.33 16.03 -36.90
N SER A 3 6.94 17.18 -37.23
CA SER A 3 7.48 18.10 -36.22
C SER A 3 6.41 18.78 -35.36
N PHE A 4 5.23 19.06 -35.93
CA PHE A 4 4.14 19.72 -35.19
C PHE A 4 3.51 18.79 -34.15
N LEU A 5 3.40 17.49 -34.48
CA LEU A 5 2.94 16.45 -33.54
C LEU A 5 3.94 16.28 -32.38
N MET A 6 5.24 16.38 -32.66
CA MET A 6 6.29 16.28 -31.64
C MET A 6 6.28 17.48 -30.67
N TYR A 7 6.05 18.70 -31.17
CA TYR A 7 5.87 19.89 -30.33
C TYR A 7 4.59 19.82 -29.48
N LEU A 8 3.50 19.24 -30.00
CA LEU A 8 2.26 19.05 -29.23
C LEU A 8 2.46 18.05 -28.09
N ILE A 9 3.16 16.94 -28.32
CA ILE A 9 3.48 15.95 -27.26
C ILE A 9 4.40 16.56 -26.20
N PHE A 10 5.43 17.31 -26.62
CA PHE A 10 6.34 17.98 -25.68
C PHE A 10 5.63 19.09 -24.88
N SER A 11 4.70 19.81 -25.51
CA SER A 11 3.88 20.83 -24.85
C SER A 11 2.93 20.22 -23.82
N VAL A 12 2.31 19.06 -24.08
CA VAL A 12 1.43 18.38 -23.12
C VAL A 12 2.20 17.87 -21.89
N CYS A 13 3.45 17.41 -22.07
CA CYS A 13 4.29 16.97 -20.93
C CYS A 13 4.78 18.12 -20.04
N LEU A 14 4.91 19.35 -20.56
CA LEU A 14 5.39 20.51 -19.79
C LEU A 14 4.31 21.16 -18.91
N ILE A 15 3.03 20.91 -19.17
CA ILE A 15 1.91 21.46 -18.38
C ILE A 15 1.51 20.57 -17.22
N SER A 16 1.97 19.31 -17.17
CA SER A 16 1.74 18.42 -16.03
C SER A 16 2.73 18.68 -14.90
N ARG A 17 2.78 19.92 -14.40
CA ARG A 17 3.18 20.15 -13.01
C ARG A 17 1.99 19.71 -12.16
N TYR A 18 1.89 18.41 -11.88
CA TYR A 18 0.97 17.92 -10.87
C TYR A 18 1.41 18.55 -9.55
N ALA A 19 0.70 19.59 -9.11
CA ALA A 19 0.86 20.14 -7.77
C ALA A 19 0.42 19.06 -6.80
N TYR A 20 1.39 18.26 -6.36
CA TYR A 20 1.18 17.22 -5.38
C TYR A 20 0.84 17.89 -4.05
N SER A 21 -0.43 17.90 -3.68
CA SER A 21 -0.89 18.54 -2.45
C SER A 21 -0.69 17.63 -1.24
N LYS A 22 -0.64 18.21 -0.04
CA LYS A 22 -0.60 17.47 1.23
C LYS A 22 -1.80 16.52 1.39
N ASP A 23 -2.98 16.94 0.93
CA ASP A 23 -4.18 16.12 0.97
C ASP A 23 -4.08 14.93 0.01
N GLN A 24 -3.53 15.15 -1.19
CA GLN A 24 -3.24 14.08 -2.13
C GLN A 24 -2.18 13.11 -1.59
N HIS A 25 -1.16 13.62 -0.87
CA HIS A 25 -0.17 12.78 -0.18
C HIS A 25 -0.81 11.84 0.83
N LEU A 26 -1.65 12.41 1.70
CA LEU A 26 -2.32 11.68 2.77
C LEU A 26 -3.17 10.54 2.19
N GLU A 27 -3.99 10.84 1.18
CA GLU A 27 -4.87 9.85 0.58
C GLU A 27 -4.11 8.77 -0.18
N LEU A 28 -3.02 9.13 -0.89
CA LEU A 28 -2.15 8.14 -1.55
C LEU A 28 -1.42 7.25 -0.54
N ALA A 29 -0.93 7.83 0.56
CA ALA A 29 -0.30 7.07 1.65
C ALA A 29 -1.29 6.07 2.24
N ARG A 30 -2.47 6.52 2.66
CA ARG A 30 -3.53 5.64 3.20
C ARG A 30 -3.93 4.54 2.22
N LEU A 31 -4.16 4.88 0.95
CA LEU A 31 -4.51 3.90 -0.08
C LEU A 31 -3.40 2.86 -0.29
N SER A 32 -2.14 3.32 -0.34
CA SER A 32 -0.99 2.43 -0.47
C SER A 32 -0.92 1.42 0.68
N LEU A 33 -1.09 1.89 1.91
CA LEU A 33 -1.07 1.05 3.10
C LEU A 33 -2.27 0.09 3.17
N LYS A 34 -3.47 0.53 2.73
CA LYS A 34 -4.65 -0.34 2.58
C LYS A 34 -4.41 -1.46 1.57
N ASN A 35 -3.86 -1.12 0.40
CA ASN A 35 -3.55 -2.09 -0.66
C ASN A 35 -2.48 -3.09 -0.22
N TYR A 36 -1.45 -2.62 0.49
CA TYR A 36 -0.47 -3.49 1.11
C TYR A 36 -1.12 -4.53 2.04
N GLY A 37 -2.03 -4.10 2.92
CA GLY A 37 -2.76 -4.99 3.82
C GLY A 37 -3.65 -6.00 3.07
N LEU A 38 -4.36 -5.56 2.04
CA LEU A 38 -5.22 -6.42 1.21
C LEU A 38 -4.41 -7.52 0.53
N VAL A 39 -3.34 -7.15 -0.17
CA VAL A 39 -2.54 -8.11 -0.93
C VAL A 39 -1.84 -9.10 0.00
N ASN A 40 -1.32 -8.66 1.15
CA ASN A 40 -0.76 -9.56 2.15
C ASN A 40 -1.80 -10.50 2.77
N CYS A 41 -3.03 -10.03 2.98
CA CYS A 41 -4.12 -10.89 3.45
C CYS A 41 -4.39 -12.02 2.45
N ILE A 42 -4.50 -11.70 1.16
CA ILE A 42 -4.76 -12.68 0.09
C ILE A 42 -3.57 -13.65 -0.01
N TYR A 43 -2.34 -13.12 -0.07
CA TYR A 43 -1.11 -13.93 -0.11
C TYR A 43 -1.07 -14.97 1.02
N ASN A 44 -1.29 -14.52 2.26
CA ASN A 44 -1.22 -15.39 3.42
C ASN A 44 -2.35 -16.42 3.47
N GLY A 45 -3.54 -16.07 2.97
CA GLY A 45 -4.64 -17.01 2.81
C GLY A 45 -4.30 -18.10 1.79
N LEU A 46 -3.85 -17.72 0.59
CA LEU A 46 -3.48 -18.65 -0.48
C LEU A 46 -2.32 -19.57 -0.06
N LYS A 47 -1.32 -19.02 0.63
CA LYS A 47 -0.17 -19.78 1.15
C LYS A 47 -0.61 -20.85 2.15
N LYS A 48 -1.55 -20.54 3.05
CA LYS A 48 -2.09 -21.52 4.01
C LYS A 48 -2.86 -22.65 3.34
N GLU A 49 -3.48 -22.38 2.21
CA GLU A 49 -4.21 -23.37 1.41
C GLU A 49 -3.36 -24.04 0.32
N ASN A 50 -2.06 -23.76 0.27
CA ASN A 50 -1.11 -24.30 -0.72
C ASN A 50 -1.56 -24.12 -2.19
N GLN A 51 -2.10 -22.95 -2.51
CA GLN A 51 -2.63 -22.65 -3.86
C GLN A 51 -1.54 -22.17 -4.83
N ILE A 52 -1.70 -22.49 -6.12
CA ILE A 52 -0.72 -22.21 -7.20
C ILE A 52 -0.46 -20.70 -7.41
N GLN A 53 -1.42 -19.84 -7.08
CA GLN A 53 -1.38 -18.39 -7.35
C GLN A 53 -0.52 -17.59 -6.34
N VAL A 54 0.18 -18.28 -5.42
CA VAL A 54 0.97 -17.66 -4.35
C VAL A 54 2.11 -16.81 -4.90
N ASP A 55 2.69 -17.17 -6.05
CA ASP A 55 3.84 -16.45 -6.62
C ASP A 55 3.45 -15.10 -7.23
N ASP A 56 2.34 -15.05 -7.97
CA ASP A 56 1.82 -13.81 -8.58
C ASP A 56 1.41 -12.81 -7.51
N ILE A 57 0.64 -13.26 -6.52
CA ILE A 57 0.20 -12.42 -5.40
C ILE A 57 1.37 -12.05 -4.49
N GLY A 58 2.36 -12.93 -4.33
CA GLY A 58 3.59 -12.63 -3.61
C GLY A 58 4.38 -11.49 -4.27
N SER A 59 4.39 -11.45 -5.60
CA SER A 59 5.01 -10.36 -6.37
C SER A 59 4.28 -9.03 -6.14
N ALA A 60 2.95 -9.02 -6.19
CA ALA A 60 2.16 -7.84 -5.86
C ALA A 60 2.40 -7.35 -4.42
N SER A 61 2.52 -8.26 -3.44
CA SER A 61 2.79 -7.92 -2.04
C SER A 61 4.13 -7.17 -1.90
N ARG A 62 5.17 -7.65 -2.59
CA ARG A 62 6.49 -6.99 -2.60
C ARG A 62 6.43 -5.61 -3.24
N VAL A 63 5.69 -5.45 -4.34
CA VAL A 63 5.52 -4.15 -5.00
C VAL A 63 4.82 -3.16 -4.08
N PHE A 64 3.71 -3.52 -3.45
CA PHE A 64 3.03 -2.62 -2.50
C PHE A 64 3.85 -2.38 -1.24
N GLY A 65 4.67 -3.33 -0.80
CA GLY A 65 5.63 -3.10 0.29
C GLY A 65 6.68 -2.06 -0.10
N PHE A 66 7.31 -2.24 -1.27
CA PHE A 66 8.35 -1.35 -1.77
C PHE A 66 7.82 0.05 -2.14
N MET A 67 6.74 0.11 -2.93
CA MET A 67 6.09 1.38 -3.29
C MET A 67 5.41 2.05 -2.09
N GLY A 68 5.00 1.26 -1.10
CA GLY A 68 4.45 1.74 0.16
C GLY A 68 5.51 2.45 0.98
N GLN A 69 6.67 1.83 1.20
CA GLN A 69 7.72 2.30 2.12
C GLN A 69 8.14 3.77 1.92
N GLY A 70 7.93 4.37 0.74
CA GLY A 70 8.13 5.80 0.53
C GLY A 70 7.15 6.73 1.28
N TYR A 71 5.97 6.24 1.66
CA TYR A 71 4.91 7.03 2.29
C TYR A 71 4.94 7.06 3.82
N TYR A 72 5.43 6.00 4.46
CA TYR A 72 5.43 5.89 5.93
C TYR A 72 6.83 5.63 6.45
N LYS A 73 7.23 6.37 7.50
CA LYS A 73 8.45 6.10 8.26
C LYS A 73 8.27 4.85 9.13
N ILE A 74 9.30 4.02 9.16
CA ILE A 74 9.51 3.02 10.20
C ILE A 74 10.25 3.74 11.33
N GLU A 75 9.64 3.81 12.52
CA GLU A 75 10.31 4.39 13.67
C GLU A 75 11.28 3.38 14.28
N GLN A 76 12.50 3.82 14.50
CA GLN A 76 13.57 3.03 15.10
C GLN A 76 14.23 3.84 16.22
N ASP A 77 14.77 3.13 17.20
CA ASP A 77 15.64 3.73 18.20
C ASP A 77 16.91 4.25 17.51
N LYS A 78 17.34 5.47 17.84
CA LYS A 78 18.46 6.13 17.15
C LYS A 78 19.83 5.56 17.52
N ILE A 79 19.91 4.80 18.61
CA ILE A 79 21.15 4.26 19.15
C ILE A 79 21.23 2.76 18.85
N THR A 80 20.16 2.01 19.14
CA THR A 80 20.14 0.55 18.96
C THR A 80 19.67 0.13 17.57
N PHE A 81 19.05 1.04 16.80
CA PHE A 81 18.38 0.75 15.53
C PHE A 81 17.24 -0.26 15.63
N GLU A 82 16.79 -0.57 16.84
CA GLU A 82 15.65 -1.45 17.07
C GLU A 82 14.36 -0.80 16.56
N GLU A 83 13.52 -1.59 15.88
CA GLU A 83 12.25 -1.12 15.35
C GLU A 83 11.27 -0.84 16.49
N LEU A 84 10.93 0.44 16.68
CA LEU A 84 9.94 0.90 17.65
C LEU A 84 8.53 0.80 17.08
N HIS A 85 8.34 1.17 15.81
CA HIS A 85 7.04 1.10 15.14
C HIS A 85 7.16 0.91 13.63
N ASN A 86 6.31 0.05 13.07
CA ASN A 86 6.26 -0.20 11.63
C ASN A 86 4.81 -0.29 11.15
N PRO A 87 4.30 0.73 10.45
CA PRO A 87 2.92 0.77 9.96
C PRO A 87 2.54 -0.45 9.11
N TYR A 88 3.45 -0.99 8.30
CA TYR A 88 3.20 -2.17 7.47
C TYR A 88 3.00 -3.42 8.31
N ARG A 89 3.88 -3.64 9.30
CA ARG A 89 3.77 -4.77 10.23
C ARG A 89 2.50 -4.71 11.06
N ASP A 90 2.14 -3.51 11.51
CA ASP A 90 0.92 -3.24 12.26
C ASP A 90 -0.34 -3.61 11.46
N ILE A 91 -0.37 -3.20 10.19
CA ILE A 91 -1.49 -3.46 9.28
C ILE A 91 -1.60 -4.94 8.93
N ASN A 92 -0.49 -5.62 8.65
CA ASN A 92 -0.50 -7.07 8.46
C ASN A 92 -1.02 -7.81 9.69
N SER A 93 -0.57 -7.40 10.88
CA SER A 93 -1.01 -7.99 12.15
C SER A 93 -2.51 -7.78 12.37
N TYR A 94 -3.04 -6.59 12.04
CA TYR A 94 -4.47 -6.32 12.10
C TYR A 94 -5.25 -7.22 11.13
N MET A 95 -4.84 -7.28 9.86
CA MET A 95 -5.48 -8.11 8.83
C MET A 95 -5.51 -9.58 9.25
N GLU A 96 -4.39 -10.12 9.75
CA GLU A 96 -4.30 -11.51 10.19
C GLU A 96 -5.24 -11.81 11.36
N ARG A 97 -5.29 -10.92 12.37
CA ARG A 97 -6.22 -11.07 13.50
C ARG A 97 -7.67 -11.04 13.05
N ARG A 98 -8.01 -10.18 12.08
CA ARG A 98 -9.39 -10.05 11.59
C ARG A 98 -9.79 -11.20 10.66
N TYR A 99 -8.85 -11.70 9.86
CA TYR A 99 -9.04 -12.87 8.99
C TYR A 99 -9.50 -14.12 9.75
N LYS A 100 -9.01 -14.32 10.98
CA LYS A 100 -9.45 -15.44 11.83
C LYS A 100 -10.90 -15.32 12.31
N LYS A 101 -11.50 -14.13 12.23
CA LYS A 101 -12.82 -13.80 12.78
C LYS A 101 -13.89 -13.54 11.72
N VAL A 102 -13.51 -13.42 10.44
CA VAL A 102 -14.46 -13.16 9.35
C VAL A 102 -14.83 -14.48 8.69
N ASN A 103 -16.13 -14.73 8.56
CA ASN A 103 -16.65 -15.85 7.79
C ASN A 103 -16.80 -15.43 6.32
N SER A 104 -16.36 -16.30 5.41
CA SER A 104 -16.48 -16.14 3.96
C SER A 104 -16.89 -17.45 3.28
N SER A 105 -17.60 -18.31 4.00
CA SER A 105 -18.06 -19.60 3.49
C SER A 105 -19.00 -19.42 2.30
N LEU A 106 -18.70 -20.14 1.22
CA LEU A 106 -19.53 -20.31 0.05
C LEU A 106 -20.56 -21.42 0.30
N LYS A 107 -21.56 -21.53 -0.58
CA LYS A 107 -22.64 -22.55 -0.47
C LYS A 107 -22.13 -24.00 -0.43
N ASN A 108 -20.95 -24.27 -0.99
CA ASN A 108 -20.30 -25.58 -0.99
C ASN A 108 -19.44 -25.83 0.27
N GLY A 109 -19.49 -24.96 1.28
CA GLY A 109 -18.74 -25.10 2.52
C GLY A 109 -17.27 -24.69 2.46
N THR A 110 -16.76 -24.29 1.29
CA THR A 110 -15.39 -23.76 1.19
C THR A 110 -15.36 -22.28 1.58
N ASN A 111 -14.22 -21.81 2.09
CA ASN A 111 -14.04 -20.39 2.37
C ASN A 111 -13.43 -19.70 1.17
N ASN A 112 -13.94 -18.53 0.82
CA ASN A 112 -13.32 -17.69 -0.20
C ASN A 112 -12.34 -16.71 0.46
N ILE A 113 -11.04 -16.92 0.22
CA ILE A 113 -9.96 -16.09 0.77
C ILE A 113 -10.11 -14.63 0.34
N THR A 114 -10.31 -14.39 -0.96
CA THR A 114 -10.41 -13.04 -1.53
C THR A 114 -11.59 -12.28 -0.93
N VAL A 115 -12.77 -12.91 -0.88
CA VAL A 115 -13.97 -12.32 -0.26
C VAL A 115 -13.71 -12.01 1.21
N ARG A 116 -13.04 -12.89 1.95
CA ARG A 116 -12.70 -12.65 3.36
C ARG A 116 -11.84 -11.41 3.54
N CYS A 117 -10.81 -11.27 2.72
CA CYS A 117 -9.91 -10.12 2.78
C CYS A 117 -10.61 -8.83 2.35
N LEU A 118 -11.48 -8.88 1.34
CA LEU A 118 -12.30 -7.73 0.91
C LEU A 118 -13.27 -7.26 1.99
N ILE A 119 -13.91 -8.18 2.73
CA ILE A 119 -14.77 -7.82 3.87
C ILE A 119 -14.00 -7.04 4.94
N ILE A 120 -12.73 -7.40 5.20
CA ILE A 120 -11.90 -6.67 6.16
C ILE A 120 -11.48 -5.33 5.59
N PHE A 121 -11.06 -5.31 4.32
CA PHE A 121 -10.61 -4.13 3.59
C PHE A 121 -11.65 -3.01 3.58
N ASP A 122 -12.93 -3.38 3.43
CA ASP A 122 -14.06 -2.44 3.39
C ASP A 122 -14.63 -2.11 4.79
N SER A 123 -14.02 -2.64 5.86
CA SER A 123 -14.54 -2.41 7.21
C SER A 123 -14.12 -1.08 7.82
N LEU A 124 -15.04 -0.43 8.55
CA LEU A 124 -14.74 0.77 9.34
C LEU A 124 -13.58 0.56 10.33
N GLY A 125 -13.46 -0.65 10.88
CA GLY A 125 -12.35 -0.98 11.77
C GLY A 125 -10.99 -0.91 11.07
N PHE A 126 -10.91 -1.35 9.82
CA PHE A 126 -9.68 -1.27 9.06
C PHE A 126 -9.38 0.17 8.64
N GLU A 127 -10.40 0.92 8.23
CA GLU A 127 -10.27 2.35 7.93
C GLU A 127 -9.72 3.14 9.13
N ASN A 128 -10.23 2.89 10.33
CA ASN A 128 -9.72 3.52 11.55
C ASN A 128 -8.28 3.10 11.85
N LYS A 129 -7.95 1.81 11.66
CA LYS A 129 -6.59 1.32 11.87
C LYS A 129 -5.57 1.97 10.92
N ILE A 130 -5.98 2.28 9.70
CA ILE A 130 -5.16 3.01 8.72
C ILE A 130 -4.93 4.44 9.19
N LYS A 131 -5.97 5.15 9.62
CA LYS A 131 -5.87 6.54 10.13
C LYS A 131 -4.99 6.65 11.38
N GLU A 132 -4.95 5.63 12.24
CA GLU A 132 -4.00 5.59 13.37
C GLU A 132 -2.53 5.69 12.92
N GLN A 133 -2.24 5.33 11.66
CA GLN A 133 -0.88 5.37 11.12
C GLN A 133 -0.51 6.73 10.53
N ASP A 134 -1.44 7.69 10.41
CA ASP A 134 -1.19 8.98 9.76
C ASP A 134 -0.01 9.76 10.37
N LYS A 135 0.21 9.62 11.68
CA LYS A 135 1.35 10.22 12.39
C LYS A 135 2.73 9.71 11.94
N TYR A 136 2.76 8.60 11.20
CA TYR A 136 3.96 8.01 10.63
C TYR A 136 4.11 8.29 9.14
N ILE A 137 3.23 9.09 8.54
CA ILE A 137 3.39 9.50 7.14
C ILE A 137 4.60 10.43 7.03
N ASN A 138 5.44 10.18 6.03
CA ASN A 138 6.61 11.01 5.74
C ASN A 138 6.14 12.43 5.40
N ASN A 139 6.85 13.45 5.91
CA ASN A 139 6.57 14.79 5.40
C ASN A 139 7.09 14.89 3.97
N ILE A 140 6.23 15.32 3.05
CA ILE A 140 6.59 15.44 1.64
C ILE A 140 7.73 16.42 1.40
N ASP A 141 7.86 17.44 2.25
CA ASP A 141 8.93 18.44 2.18
C ASP A 141 10.31 17.85 2.51
N ASN A 142 10.33 16.66 3.12
CA ASN A 142 11.55 15.93 3.50
C ASN A 142 11.79 14.70 2.62
N ILE A 143 10.95 14.46 1.59
CA ILE A 143 11.20 13.43 0.60
C ILE A 143 12.18 14.03 -0.41
N ASN A 144 13.48 13.79 -0.20
CA ASN A 144 14.46 13.90 -1.29
C ASN A 144 14.06 12.86 -2.34
N LEU A 145 13.26 13.28 -3.32
CA LEU A 145 13.06 12.51 -4.54
C LEU A 145 14.45 12.33 -5.17
N PRO A 146 14.92 11.10 -5.43
CA PRO A 146 16.28 10.86 -5.91
C PRO A 146 16.52 11.25 -7.37
N TYR A 147 15.88 12.31 -7.87
CA TYR A 147 16.07 12.83 -9.22
C TYR A 147 15.81 14.34 -9.27
N GLU A 148 16.78 15.12 -8.79
CA GLU A 148 17.14 16.36 -9.50
C GLU A 148 17.81 15.89 -10.80
N ILE A 149 17.04 15.84 -11.90
CA ILE A 149 17.65 15.80 -13.23
C ILE A 149 18.05 17.25 -13.50
N ASP A 150 19.33 17.56 -13.29
CA ASP A 150 19.94 18.79 -13.77
C ASP A 150 19.58 18.96 -15.25
N HIS A 151 18.91 20.07 -15.56
CA HIS A 151 18.62 20.53 -16.91
C HIS A 151 19.78 21.33 -17.48
#